data_AF-A0A3P6PVK0-F1
#
_entry.id   AF-A0A3P6PVK0-F1
#
_cell.length_a   1.000
_cell.length_b   1.000
_cell.length_c   1.000
_cell.angle_alpha   90.00
_cell.angle_beta   90.00
_cell.angle_gamma   90.00
#
_symmetry.space_group_name_H-M   'P 1'
#
loop_
_entity.id
_entity.type
_entity.pdbx_description
1 polymer ?
#
loop_
_entity_poly.entity_id
_entity_poly.type
_entity_poly.pdbx_seq_one_letter_code
_entity_poly.pdbx_strand_id
1 'polypeptide(L)'
;MTETDVGRETCHVVTSSLVENIKGSPDQSEPQKQAPEFWDTSVGRFRFTLADLPPQLRLIHSILTNLGNEREADVHYFMLSTVKLLCLHCESLLNARREHRGFLIWAQENLLIPKLWPSPSW
;
A
#
# COMPACT_ATOMS: atom_id res chain seq x y z
N MET A 1 11.05 -32.23 23.67
CA MET A 1 12.17 -31.27 23.71
C MET A 1 13.33 -32.00 23.05
N THR A 2 13.69 -31.71 21.80
CA THR A 2 14.38 -30.49 21.31
C THR A 2 14.04 -30.33 19.81
N GLU A 3 13.37 -29.25 19.42
CA GLU A 3 13.95 -28.11 18.66
C GLU A 3 14.69 -28.54 17.39
N THR A 4 13.97 -28.60 16.27
CA THR A 4 14.56 -28.61 14.93
C THR A 4 14.74 -27.18 14.44
N ASP A 5 16.02 -26.84 14.31
CA ASP A 5 16.59 -25.59 13.83
C ASP A 5 16.01 -25.14 12.48
N VAL A 6 15.45 -23.92 12.43
CA VAL A 6 15.10 -23.25 11.18
C VAL A 6 16.27 -22.36 10.79
N GLY A 7 17.12 -22.88 9.91
CA GLY A 7 18.22 -22.13 9.30
C GLY A 7 17.69 -20.87 8.61
N ARG A 8 18.14 -19.71 9.09
CA ARG A 8 17.90 -18.40 8.47
C ARG A 8 18.93 -18.22 7.35
N GLU A 9 18.51 -18.37 6.10
CA GLU A 9 19.35 -18.05 4.95
C GLU A 9 19.37 -16.52 4.73
N THR A 10 20.49 -15.88 5.04
CA THR A 10 20.76 -14.49 4.67
C THR A 10 21.25 -14.42 3.23
N CYS A 11 20.36 -14.06 2.30
CA CYS A 11 20.75 -13.71 0.94
C CYS A 11 21.42 -12.33 0.91
N HIS A 12 22.74 -12.29 0.76
CA HIS A 12 23.45 -11.07 0.39
C HIS A 12 23.34 -10.86 -1.12
N VAL A 13 22.51 -9.91 -1.54
CA VAL A 13 22.44 -9.48 -2.95
C VAL A 13 23.65 -8.59 -3.24
N VAL A 14 24.68 -9.16 -3.83
CA VAL A 14 25.81 -8.40 -4.40
C VAL A 14 25.29 -7.71 -5.66
N THR A 15 25.20 -6.39 -5.63
CA THR A 15 24.83 -5.61 -6.83
C THR A 15 26.11 -5.28 -7.59
N SER A 16 26.30 -5.87 -8.76
CA SER A 16 27.43 -5.54 -9.64
C SER A 16 27.31 -4.09 -10.08
N SER A 17 28.33 -3.27 -9.75
CA SER A 17 28.45 -1.91 -10.25
C SER A 17 29.24 -1.96 -11.56
N LEU A 18 28.57 -1.72 -12.69
CA LEU A 18 29.24 -1.55 -13.98
C LEU A 18 29.89 -0.17 -14.00
N VAL A 19 31.22 -0.11 -14.02
CA VAL A 19 31.97 1.13 -14.24
C VAL A 19 32.18 1.26 -15.74
N GLU A 20 31.50 2.22 -16.37
CA GLU A 20 31.78 2.61 -17.75
C GLU A 20 32.08 4.11 -17.83
N ASN A 21 33.36 4.42 -17.98
CA ASN A 21 33.88 5.74 -18.33
C ASN A 21 34.04 5.80 -19.86
N ILE A 22 33.06 6.28 -20.64
CA ILE A 22 33.34 6.91 -21.95
C ILE A 22 32.35 8.07 -22.22
N LYS A 23 32.95 9.22 -22.49
CA LYS A 23 32.46 10.56 -22.81
C LYS A 23 31.49 10.63 -24.00
N GLY A 24 30.28 11.16 -23.80
CA GLY A 24 29.36 11.56 -24.89
C GLY A 24 27.97 11.98 -24.39
N SER A 25 27.60 13.25 -24.66
CA SER A 25 26.32 13.98 -24.52
C SER A 25 25.11 13.35 -23.79
N PRO A 26 24.48 14.05 -22.82
CA PRO A 26 23.26 13.58 -22.19
C PRO A 26 22.04 14.04 -23.01
N ASP A 27 21.55 13.19 -23.89
CA ASP A 27 20.11 13.19 -24.21
C ASP A 27 19.55 11.89 -23.67
N GLN A 28 19.10 11.97 -22.42
CA GLN A 28 18.56 10.87 -21.65
C GLN A 28 17.20 11.31 -21.11
N SER A 29 16.15 11.07 -21.89
CA SER A 29 14.86 10.70 -21.31
C SER A 29 15.01 9.32 -20.66
N GLU A 30 15.71 9.26 -19.54
CA GLU A 30 15.67 8.08 -18.67
C GLU A 30 14.23 7.94 -18.16
N PRO A 31 13.67 6.72 -18.10
CA PRO A 31 12.49 6.50 -17.30
C PRO A 31 12.91 6.81 -15.87
N GLN A 32 12.39 7.92 -15.33
CA GLN A 32 12.59 8.31 -13.93
C GLN A 32 12.38 7.05 -13.09
N LYS A 33 13.48 6.51 -12.57
CA LYS A 33 13.50 5.36 -11.68
C LYS A 33 12.80 5.85 -10.42
N GLN A 34 11.47 5.72 -10.38
CA GLN A 34 10.65 6.18 -9.26
C GLN A 34 11.28 5.55 -8.02
N ALA A 35 11.75 6.42 -7.11
CA ALA A 35 12.30 5.95 -5.87
C ALA A 35 11.26 5.03 -5.22
N PRO A 36 11.69 3.91 -4.61
CA PRO A 36 10.75 2.98 -3.98
C PRO A 36 9.84 3.72 -3.00
N GLU A 37 8.53 3.69 -3.26
CA GLU A 37 7.53 4.34 -2.40
C GLU A 37 7.43 3.57 -1.08
N PHE A 38 7.94 4.19 -0.01
CA PHE A 38 7.93 3.64 1.34
C PHE A 38 6.91 4.39 2.18
N TRP A 39 6.11 3.63 2.91
CA TRP A 39 5.03 4.10 3.77
C TRP A 39 5.31 3.70 5.21
N ASP A 40 5.40 4.68 6.09
CA ASP A 40 5.52 4.46 7.53
C ASP A 40 4.12 4.23 8.13
N THR A 41 4.01 3.23 9.01
CA THR A 41 2.78 2.83 9.71
C THR A 41 3.07 2.57 11.18
N SER A 42 2.04 2.38 12.01
CA SER A 42 2.24 2.12 13.44
C SER A 42 2.97 0.81 13.75
N VAL A 43 3.05 -0.12 12.78
CA VAL A 43 3.67 -1.45 12.96
C VAL A 43 4.95 -1.64 12.14
N GLY A 44 5.42 -0.60 11.45
CA GLY A 44 6.66 -0.63 10.68
C GLY A 44 6.59 0.14 9.36
N ARG A 45 7.65 -0.03 8.56
CA ARG A 45 7.80 0.63 7.26
C ARG A 45 7.55 -0.38 6.13
N PHE A 46 6.62 -0.09 5.24
CA PHE A 46 6.23 -0.96 4.14
C PHE A 46 6.57 -0.33 2.79
N ARG A 47 6.84 -1.16 1.78
CA ARG A 47 7.04 -0.73 0.40
C ARG A 47 5.89 -1.24 -0.45
N PHE A 48 5.16 -0.34 -1.09
CA PHE A 48 4.14 -0.68 -2.09
C PHE A 48 3.83 0.55 -2.95
N THR A 49 3.44 0.31 -4.20
CA THR A 49 2.96 1.35 -5.11
C THR A 49 1.45 1.22 -5.26
N LEU A 50 0.71 2.32 -5.21
CA LEU A 50 -0.75 2.27 -5.41
C LEU A 50 -1.15 1.72 -6.80
N ALA A 51 -0.34 1.98 -7.83
CA ALA A 51 -0.58 1.50 -9.19
C ALA A 51 -0.48 -0.03 -9.33
N ASP A 52 0.37 -0.66 -8.52
CA ASP A 52 0.64 -2.11 -8.55
C ASP A 52 -0.37 -2.92 -7.73
N LEU A 53 -1.29 -2.25 -7.03
CA LEU A 53 -2.30 -2.92 -6.25
C LEU A 53 -3.35 -3.62 -7.16
N PRO A 54 -3.87 -4.79 -6.73
CA PRO A 54 -5.00 -5.43 -7.37
C PRO A 54 -6.18 -4.45 -7.59
N PRO A 55 -6.95 -4.61 -8.68
CA PRO A 55 -8.05 -3.69 -9.01
C PRO A 55 -9.02 -3.43 -7.85
N GLN A 56 -9.31 -4.47 -7.05
CA GLN A 56 -10.20 -4.40 -5.90
C GLN A 56 -9.62 -3.50 -4.79
N LEU A 57 -8.31 -3.57 -4.53
CA LEU A 57 -7.66 -2.72 -3.54
C LEU A 57 -7.53 -1.28 -4.01
N ARG A 58 -7.29 -1.04 -5.30
CA ARG A 58 -7.34 0.30 -5.90
C ARG A 58 -8.74 0.91 -5.82
N LEU A 59 -9.78 0.11 -6.03
CA LEU A 59 -11.16 0.55 -5.86
C LEU A 59 -11.46 0.92 -4.40
N ILE A 60 -11.06 0.09 -3.44
CA ILE A 60 -11.18 0.40 -2.01
C ILE A 60 -10.45 1.72 -1.70
N HIS A 61 -9.20 1.87 -2.13
CA HIS A 61 -8.42 3.11 -1.96
C HIS A 61 -9.17 4.35 -2.51
N SER A 62 -9.71 4.24 -3.73
CA SER A 62 -10.45 5.33 -4.36
C SER A 62 -11.70 5.71 -3.56
N ILE A 63 -12.50 4.73 -3.13
CA ILE A 63 -13.71 5.00 -2.34
C ILE A 63 -13.34 5.65 -1.00
N LEU A 64 -12.35 5.11 -0.30
CA LEU A 64 -11.91 5.65 1.00
C LEU A 64 -11.33 7.06 0.88
N THR A 65 -10.63 7.37 -0.20
CA THR A 65 -10.12 8.71 -0.48
C THR A 65 -11.27 9.70 -0.69
N ASN A 66 -12.29 9.31 -1.46
CA ASN A 66 -13.45 10.16 -1.73
C ASN A 66 -14.39 10.35 -0.52
N LEU A 67 -14.38 9.41 0.44
CA LEU A 67 -15.25 9.46 1.63
C LEU A 67 -15.17 10.79 2.41
N GLY A 68 -14.02 11.47 2.40
CA GLY A 68 -13.83 12.73 3.13
C GLY A 68 -14.38 13.96 2.41
N ASN A 69 -14.64 13.87 1.11
CA ASN A 69 -15.10 14.97 0.27
C ASN A 69 -16.61 14.93 0.05
N GLU A 70 -17.22 13.76 0.18
CA GLU A 70 -18.66 13.58 0.06
C GLU A 70 -19.38 14.31 1.21
N ARG A 71 -20.54 14.90 0.92
CA ARG A 71 -21.37 15.64 1.88
C ARG A 71 -22.74 15.00 2.07
N GLU A 72 -23.19 14.22 1.10
CA GLU A 72 -24.48 13.55 1.13
C GLU A 72 -24.39 12.24 1.93
N ALA A 73 -25.13 12.17 3.03
CA ALA A 73 -25.13 11.02 3.93
C ALA A 73 -25.52 9.70 3.25
N ASP A 74 -26.45 9.75 2.30
CA ASP A 74 -26.87 8.58 1.54
C ASP A 74 -25.72 8.07 0.67
N VAL A 75 -25.01 8.97 0.00
CA VAL A 75 -23.86 8.60 -0.84
C VAL A 75 -22.73 8.05 0.02
N HIS A 76 -22.43 8.66 1.18
CA HIS A 76 -21.50 8.11 2.17
C HIS A 76 -21.86 6.68 2.57
N TYR A 77 -23.13 6.44 2.87
CA TYR A 77 -23.63 5.13 3.26
C TYR A 77 -23.43 4.10 2.14
N PHE A 78 -23.72 4.45 0.89
CA PHE A 78 -23.50 3.56 -0.25
C PHE A 78 -22.02 3.31 -0.54
N MET A 79 -21.15 4.32 -0.36
CA MET A 79 -19.70 4.15 -0.47
C MET A 79 -19.18 3.14 0.57
N LEU A 80 -19.55 3.30 1.84
CA LEU A 80 -19.16 2.39 2.92
C LEU A 80 -19.75 0.98 2.72
N SER A 81 -20.99 0.89 2.26
CA SER A 81 -21.64 -0.38 1.92
C SER A 81 -20.91 -1.11 0.80
N THR A 82 -20.42 -0.38 -0.20
CA THR A 82 -19.61 -0.94 -1.29
C THR A 82 -18.28 -1.47 -0.77
N VAL A 83 -17.58 -0.72 0.09
CA VAL A 83 -16.34 -1.20 0.74
C VAL A 83 -16.61 -2.48 1.53
N LYS A 84 -17.68 -2.52 2.33
CA LYS A 84 -18.09 -3.72 3.07
C LYS A 84 -18.30 -4.92 2.13
N LEU A 85 -19.01 -4.73 1.02
CA LEU A 85 -19.26 -5.80 0.04
C LEU A 85 -17.95 -6.32 -0.57
N LEU A 86 -17.06 -5.42 -1.00
CA LEU A 86 -15.75 -5.76 -1.59
C LEU A 86 -14.86 -6.54 -0.62
N CYS A 87 -14.90 -6.17 0.67
CA CYS A 87 -14.12 -6.81 1.73
C CYS A 87 -14.64 -8.21 2.08
N LEU A 88 -15.96 -8.43 2.03
CA LEU A 88 -16.59 -9.68 2.46
C LEU A 88 -16.76 -10.72 1.34
N HIS A 89 -17.02 -10.29 0.11
CA HIS A 89 -17.53 -11.19 -0.94
C HIS A 89 -16.61 -11.38 -2.14
N CYS A 90 -15.64 -10.49 -2.36
CA CYS A 90 -14.80 -10.54 -3.56
C CYS A 90 -13.47 -11.26 -3.34
N GLU A 91 -13.29 -11.96 -2.22
CA GLU A 91 -11.99 -12.50 -1.76
C GLU A 91 -10.86 -11.44 -1.71
N SER A 92 -11.19 -10.16 -1.88
CA SER A 92 -10.23 -9.05 -2.04
C SER A 92 -9.24 -8.98 -0.89
N LEU A 93 -9.69 -9.34 0.32
CA LEU A 93 -8.88 -9.33 1.53
C LEU A 93 -8.19 -10.66 1.85
N LEU A 94 -8.62 -11.77 1.24
CA LEU A 94 -8.10 -13.11 1.55
C LEU A 94 -6.62 -13.21 1.17
N ASN A 95 -6.28 -12.84 -0.06
CA ASN A 95 -4.89 -12.80 -0.53
C ASN A 95 -4.18 -11.50 -0.08
N ALA A 96 -4.89 -10.37 -0.07
CA ALA A 96 -4.29 -9.08 0.31
C ALA A 96 -3.77 -9.04 1.75
N ARG A 97 -4.36 -9.79 2.69
CA ARG A 97 -3.84 -9.88 4.06
C ARG A 97 -2.41 -10.41 4.11
N ARG A 98 -2.01 -11.27 3.17
CA ARG A 98 -0.65 -11.82 3.07
C ARG A 98 0.22 -10.96 2.17
N GLU A 99 -0.27 -10.64 0.98
CA GLU A 99 0.53 -10.04 -0.10
C GLU A 99 0.59 -8.50 -0.04
N HIS A 100 -0.44 -7.87 0.51
CA HIS A 100 -0.62 -6.41 0.54
C HIS A 100 -0.87 -5.88 1.95
N ARG A 101 -0.35 -6.58 2.97
CA ARG A 101 -0.56 -6.24 4.39
C ARG A 101 -0.21 -4.79 4.71
N GLY A 102 0.90 -4.29 4.16
CA GLY A 102 1.36 -2.91 4.37
C GLY A 102 0.35 -1.87 3.91
N PHE A 103 -0.24 -2.06 2.73
CA PHE A 103 -1.30 -1.19 2.21
C PHE A 103 -2.54 -1.24 3.12
N LEU A 104 -2.96 -2.42 3.57
CA LEU A 104 -4.16 -2.56 4.41
C LEU A 104 -4.01 -1.82 5.75
N ILE A 105 -2.86 -1.94 6.40
CA ILE A 105 -2.56 -1.23 7.64
C ILE A 105 -2.57 0.29 7.38
N TRP A 106 -1.82 0.72 6.36
CA TRP A 106 -1.74 2.13 6.01
C TRP A 106 -3.11 2.74 5.68
N ALA A 107 -3.94 2.05 4.90
CA ALA A 107 -5.27 2.51 4.53
C ALA A 107 -6.19 2.61 5.76
N GLN A 108 -6.08 1.66 6.70
CA GLN A 108 -6.83 1.72 7.96
C GLN A 108 -6.42 2.94 8.79
N GLU A 109 -5.13 3.19 8.95
CA GLU A 109 -4.58 4.28 9.76
C GLU A 109 -4.82 5.67 9.16
N ASN A 110 -4.73 5.80 7.83
CA ASN A 110 -4.70 7.10 7.16
C ASN A 110 -6.01 7.47 6.47
N LEU A 111 -6.83 6.49 6.06
CA LEU A 111 -8.06 6.75 5.30
C LEU A 111 -9.34 6.42 6.08
N LEU A 112 -9.32 5.42 6.95
CA LEU A 112 -10.51 5.01 7.71
C LEU A 112 -10.60 5.70 9.08
N ILE A 113 -9.62 5.47 9.95
CA ILE A 113 -9.66 5.97 11.34
C ILE A 113 -9.87 7.49 11.41
N PRO A 114 -9.12 8.33 10.66
CA PRO A 114 -9.27 9.78 10.75
C PRO A 114 -10.63 10.28 10.24
N LYS A 115 -11.24 9.54 9.30
CA LYS A 115 -12.50 9.94 8.66
C LYS A 115 -13.73 9.50 9.44
N LEU A 116 -13.65 8.36 10.11
CA LEU A 116 -14.76 7.83 10.91
C LEU A 116 -14.73 8.33 12.35
N TRP A 117 -13.55 8.67 12.87
CA TRP A 117 -13.37 9.11 14.25
C TRP A 117 -12.55 10.40 14.31
N PRO A 118 -13.05 11.51 13.75
CA PRO A 118 -12.37 12.79 13.85
C PRO A 118 -12.14 13.11 15.34
N SER A 119 -10.89 13.43 15.69
CA SER A 119 -10.57 13.81 17.06
C SER A 119 -11.44 15.00 17.45
N PRO A 120 -12.14 14.96 18.59
CA PRO A 120 -12.98 16.07 19.01
C PRO A 120 -12.09 17.32 19.16
N SER A 121 -12.41 18.37 18.40
CA SER A 121 -11.80 19.68 18.53
C SER A 121 -12.42 20.38 19.74
N TRP A 122 -11.86 20.14 20.93
CA TRP A 122 -12.15 20.94 22.12
C TRP A 122 -11.06 22.00 22.34
#